data_AF-R6K2P0-F1
#
_entry.id   AF-R6K2P0-F1
#
_cell.length_a   1.000
_cell.length_b   1.000
_cell.length_c   1.000
_cell.angle_alpha   90.00
_cell.angle_beta   90.00
_cell.angle_gamma   90.00
#
_symmetry.space_group_name_H-M   'P 1'
#
loop_
_entity.id
_entity.type
_entity.pdbx_description
1 polymer ?
#
loop_
_entity_poly.entity_id
_entity_poly.type
_entity_poly.pdbx_seq_one_letter_code
_entity_poly.pdbx_strand_id
1 'polypeptide(L)'
;MWNYEKRLEYPIKIKQTNPTLAAMIISQYGGPDGELGASMRYISQRYSMPYREVSGLLTDIGTEELGHFEMISTMVHQLTRNLTIEQIKGTPFEAYYVDHTAAVWPQAAGGIPFNACEFQSKGDAITDITEDMAAEQKARTTYDNLIRLAKDDPDVLDPLKFLREREIVHFQRFGEALSVIQSKLDSNNYYFYNPEFDKNCGCRNNGK
;
A
#
# COMPACT_ATOMS: atom_id res chain seq x y z
N MET A 1 -13.86 15.59 -1.75
CA MET A 1 -13.50 16.41 -0.58
C MET A 1 -12.90 15.45 0.44
N TRP A 2 -11.78 15.80 1.07
CA TRP A 2 -11.15 15.02 2.13
C TRP A 2 -11.45 15.69 3.46
N ASN A 3 -11.65 14.90 4.51
CA ASN A 3 -11.71 15.36 5.89
C ASN A 3 -10.61 14.65 6.67
N TYR A 4 -9.92 15.39 7.53
CA TYR A 4 -8.89 14.83 8.39
C TYR A 4 -9.40 14.80 9.83
N GLU A 5 -9.21 13.66 10.48
CA GLU A 5 -9.46 13.43 11.89
C GLU A 5 -8.14 13.06 12.55
N LYS A 6 -7.79 13.71 13.67
CA LYS A 6 -6.48 13.55 14.31
C LYS A 6 -6.25 12.16 14.91
N ARG A 7 -7.31 11.39 15.13
CA ARG A 7 -7.22 10.04 15.70
C ARG A 7 -6.70 9.08 14.64
N LEU A 8 -5.63 8.37 14.98
CA LEU A 8 -5.14 7.24 14.19
C LEU A 8 -6.21 6.17 14.10
N GLU A 9 -6.26 5.48 12.95
CA GLU A 9 -7.17 4.35 12.73
C GLU A 9 -6.98 3.24 13.77
N TYR A 10 -5.71 2.97 14.12
CA TYR A 10 -5.35 2.04 15.17
C TYR A 10 -4.36 2.68 16.17
N PRO A 11 -4.50 2.44 17.50
CA PRO A 11 -3.64 3.07 18.50
C PRO A 11 -2.16 2.70 18.36
N ILE A 12 -1.27 3.69 18.33
CA ILE A 12 0.19 3.50 18.33
C ILE A 12 0.81 4.25 19.50
N LYS A 13 1.40 3.50 20.44
CA LYS A 13 2.06 4.04 21.64
C LYS A 13 3.36 3.30 21.93
N ILE A 14 4.36 3.56 21.10
CA ILE A 14 5.72 3.02 21.23
C ILE A 14 6.41 3.76 22.37
N LYS A 15 6.85 3.01 23.39
CA LYS A 15 7.51 3.61 24.57
C LYS A 15 9.01 3.78 24.38
N GLN A 16 9.67 2.79 23.75
CA GLN A 16 11.11 2.78 23.56
C GLN A 16 11.49 3.10 22.12
N THR A 17 12.52 3.92 21.95
CA THR A 17 13.10 4.24 20.65
C THR A 17 13.93 3.07 20.12
N ASN A 18 13.89 2.82 18.82
CA ASN A 18 14.68 1.78 18.17
C ASN A 18 15.02 2.22 16.73
N PRO A 19 16.18 2.90 16.52
CA PRO A 19 16.56 3.42 15.20
C PRO A 19 16.74 2.30 14.17
N THR A 20 17.23 1.13 14.59
CA THR A 20 17.36 -0.03 13.70
C THR A 20 16.01 -0.45 13.15
N LEU A 21 14.98 -0.54 14.00
CA LEU A 21 13.65 -0.93 13.55
C LEU A 21 12.98 0.18 12.71
N ALA A 22 13.20 1.45 13.06
CA ALA A 22 12.74 2.58 12.24
C ALA A 22 13.28 2.53 10.81
N ALA A 23 14.57 2.22 10.65
CA ALA A 23 15.22 2.08 9.34
C ALA A 23 14.63 0.93 8.49
N MET A 24 13.99 -0.06 9.12
CA MET A 24 13.31 -1.15 8.41
C MET A 24 11.85 -0.80 8.12
N ILE A 25 11.11 -0.27 9.11
CA ILE A 25 9.69 0.07 9.01
C ILE A 25 9.42 1.15 7.96
N ILE A 26 10.38 2.06 7.72
CA ILE A 26 10.26 3.08 6.67
C ILE A 26 9.95 2.48 5.29
N SER A 27 10.27 1.20 5.05
CA SER A 27 9.92 0.52 3.81
C SER A 27 8.42 0.42 3.56
N GLN A 28 7.57 0.40 4.59
CA GLN A 28 6.12 0.49 4.42
C GLN A 28 5.61 1.94 4.31
N TYR A 29 6.47 2.94 4.53
CA TYR A 29 6.11 4.34 4.31
C TYR A 29 6.23 4.71 2.82
N GLY A 30 7.42 4.49 2.24
CA GLY A 30 7.72 4.90 0.87
C GLY A 30 8.59 3.91 0.11
N GLY A 31 8.54 2.63 0.48
CA GLY A 31 9.09 1.56 -0.35
C GLY A 31 8.08 1.07 -1.40
N PRO A 32 8.52 0.20 -2.32
CA PRO A 32 7.76 -0.20 -3.51
C PRO A 32 6.43 -0.92 -3.22
N ASP A 33 6.31 -1.51 -2.04
CA ASP A 33 5.14 -2.27 -1.59
C ASP A 33 4.51 -1.66 -0.32
N GLY A 34 4.75 -0.36 -0.08
CA GLY A 34 4.23 0.36 1.09
C GLY A 34 2.98 1.22 0.81
N GLU A 35 2.48 1.85 1.86
CA GLU A 35 1.12 2.42 1.92
C GLU A 35 0.96 3.65 1.02
N LEU A 36 2.04 4.40 0.80
CA LEU A 36 2.02 5.51 -0.15
C LEU A 36 1.78 5.01 -1.58
N GLY A 37 2.37 3.88 -1.95
CA GLY A 37 2.13 3.25 -3.24
C GLY A 37 0.70 2.70 -3.36
N ALA A 38 0.24 2.01 -2.31
CA ALA A 38 -1.13 1.48 -2.22
C ALA A 38 -2.19 2.58 -2.35
N SER A 39 -2.13 3.61 -1.52
CA SER A 39 -3.07 4.74 -1.57
C SER A 39 -3.10 5.43 -2.93
N MET A 40 -1.93 5.76 -3.50
CA MET A 40 -1.87 6.45 -4.79
C MET A 40 -2.39 5.57 -5.94
N ARG A 41 -2.12 4.27 -5.92
CA ARG A 41 -2.61 3.30 -6.90
C ARG A 41 -4.14 3.28 -6.94
N TYR A 42 -4.78 2.98 -5.81
CA TYR A 42 -6.22 2.76 -5.75
C TYR A 42 -7.01 4.06 -5.99
N ILE A 43 -6.55 5.18 -5.43
CA ILE A 43 -7.15 6.50 -5.66
C ILE A 43 -7.03 6.93 -7.14
N SER A 44 -5.97 6.51 -7.84
CA SER A 44 -5.81 6.84 -9.26
C SER A 44 -6.72 5.99 -10.14
N GLN A 45 -6.73 4.67 -9.95
CA GLN A 45 -7.50 3.74 -10.78
C GLN A 45 -9.02 3.96 -10.68
N ARG A 46 -9.54 4.48 -9.56
CA ARG A 46 -10.99 4.71 -9.39
C ARG A 46 -11.62 5.59 -10.47
N TYR A 47 -10.83 6.48 -11.09
CA TYR A 47 -11.33 7.44 -12.07
C TYR A 47 -11.56 6.82 -13.45
N SER A 48 -10.84 5.74 -13.77
CA SER A 48 -11.02 4.96 -15.00
C SER A 48 -11.87 3.71 -14.80
N MET A 49 -12.09 3.27 -13.55
CA MET A 49 -12.88 2.08 -13.24
C MET A 49 -14.35 2.24 -13.68
N PRO A 50 -14.85 1.45 -14.65
CA PRO A 50 -16.19 1.63 -15.21
C PRO A 50 -17.31 1.06 -14.32
N TYR A 51 -16.97 0.20 -13.35
CA TYR A 51 -17.93 -0.42 -12.44
C TYR A 51 -18.04 0.41 -11.16
N ARG A 52 -19.21 1.02 -10.94
CA ARG A 52 -19.42 1.97 -9.84
C ARG A 52 -19.15 1.37 -8.46
N GLU A 53 -19.50 0.10 -8.26
CA GLU A 53 -19.24 -0.60 -7.01
C GLU A 53 -17.74 -0.84 -6.77
N VAL A 54 -16.97 -1.09 -7.84
CA VAL A 54 -15.52 -1.29 -7.74
C VAL A 54 -14.81 0.05 -7.57
N SER A 55 -15.27 1.11 -8.25
CA SER A 55 -14.77 2.48 -8.03
C SER A 55 -15.03 2.96 -6.59
N GLY A 56 -16.15 2.55 -6.00
CA GLY A 56 -16.43 2.74 -4.56
C GLY A 56 -15.42 2.00 -3.70
N LEU A 57 -15.19 0.72 -3.96
CA LEU A 57 -14.20 -0.08 -3.22
C LEU A 57 -12.78 0.52 -3.28
N LEU A 58 -12.31 0.91 -4.47
CA LEU A 58 -11.02 1.56 -4.68
C LEU A 58 -10.90 2.88 -3.88
N THR A 59 -12.02 3.61 -3.76
CA THR A 59 -12.07 4.82 -2.94
C THR A 59 -11.96 4.51 -1.46
N ASP A 60 -12.69 3.50 -0.99
CA ASP A 60 -12.72 3.11 0.41
C ASP A 60 -11.34 2.59 0.85
N ILE A 61 -10.77 1.62 0.12
CA ILE A 61 -9.46 1.04 0.44
C ILE A 61 -8.37 2.10 0.26
N GLY A 62 -8.31 2.81 -0.87
CA GLY A 62 -7.30 3.86 -1.07
C GLY A 62 -7.34 4.98 -0.03
N THR A 63 -8.49 5.23 0.59
CA THR A 63 -8.62 6.14 1.73
C THR A 63 -8.09 5.53 3.04
N GLU A 64 -8.37 4.24 3.26
CA GLU A 64 -7.81 3.47 4.38
C GLU A 64 -6.28 3.46 4.35
N GLU A 65 -5.69 3.25 3.17
CA GLU A 65 -4.23 3.28 2.95
C GLU A 65 -3.58 4.60 3.35
N LEU A 66 -4.28 5.73 3.23
CA LEU A 66 -3.77 7.02 3.72
C LEU A 66 -3.72 7.05 5.26
N GLY A 67 -4.63 6.34 5.93
CA GLY A 67 -4.60 6.11 7.38
C GLY A 67 -3.44 5.20 7.78
N HIS A 68 -3.20 4.13 7.02
CA HIS A 68 -2.06 3.21 7.23
C HIS A 68 -0.73 3.93 7.03
N PHE A 69 -0.64 4.78 6.01
CA PHE A 69 0.48 5.67 5.77
C PHE A 69 0.77 6.60 6.98
N GLU A 70 -0.26 7.19 7.60
CA GLU A 70 -0.12 7.97 8.83
C GLU A 70 0.33 7.10 10.03
N MET A 71 -0.16 5.87 10.11
CA MET A 71 0.27 4.91 11.13
C MET A 71 1.76 4.57 11.01
N ILE A 72 2.26 4.26 9.80
CA ILE A 72 3.70 4.02 9.59
C ILE A 72 4.51 5.27 9.96
N SER A 73 4.08 6.45 9.51
CA SER A 73 4.72 7.72 9.84
C SER A 73 4.86 7.91 11.35
N THR A 74 3.78 7.60 12.07
CA THR A 74 3.73 7.67 13.53
C THR A 74 4.71 6.69 14.16
N MET A 75 4.79 5.45 13.66
CA MET A 75 5.74 4.47 14.18
C MET A 75 7.19 4.92 13.99
N VAL A 76 7.56 5.35 12.77
CA VAL A 76 8.91 5.85 12.48
C VAL A 76 9.26 7.05 13.37
N HIS A 77 8.33 8.00 13.51
CA HIS A 77 8.52 9.15 14.38
C HIS A 77 8.73 8.74 15.85
N GLN A 78 7.89 7.86 16.39
CA GLN A 78 8.02 7.45 17.79
C GLN A 78 9.27 6.60 18.07
N LEU A 79 9.75 5.85 17.07
CA LEU A 79 10.99 5.06 17.17
C LEU A 79 12.25 5.92 17.11
N THR A 80 12.17 7.13 16.55
CA THR A 80 13.33 8.01 16.31
C THR A 80 13.33 9.29 17.16
N ARG A 81 12.25 9.57 17.91
CA ARG A 81 12.13 10.77 18.74
C ARG A 81 13.24 10.84 19.79
N ASN A 82 13.88 12.01 19.91
CA ASN A 82 14.87 12.31 20.94
C ASN A 82 16.10 11.38 20.97
N LEU A 83 16.44 10.72 19.85
CA LEU A 83 17.66 9.92 19.77
C LEU A 83 18.91 10.79 19.94
N THR A 84 19.90 10.29 20.68
CA THR A 84 21.24 10.88 20.71
C THR A 84 22.10 10.30 19.58
N ILE A 85 23.20 10.99 19.25
CA ILE A 85 24.12 10.52 18.21
C ILE A 85 24.73 9.15 18.57
N GLU A 86 24.98 8.90 19.85
CA GLU A 86 25.50 7.62 20.34
C GLU A 86 24.51 6.48 20.10
N GLN A 87 23.20 6.74 20.15
CA GLN A 87 22.17 5.73 19.87
C GLN A 87 22.01 5.46 18.37
N ILE A 88 22.36 6.42 17.52
CA ILE A 88 22.25 6.32 16.05
C ILE A 88 23.48 5.62 15.46
N LYS A 89 24.66 5.93 16.00
CA LYS A 89 25.95 5.48 15.46
C LYS A 89 26.04 3.95 15.41
N GLY A 90 26.43 3.42 14.25
CA GLY A 90 26.55 1.99 13.99
C GLY A 90 25.23 1.28 13.69
N THR A 91 24.12 2.01 13.60
CA THR A 91 22.80 1.45 13.23
C THR A 91 22.51 1.67 11.74
N PRO A 92 21.62 0.88 11.13
CA PRO A 92 21.16 1.12 9.75
C PRO A 92 20.51 2.49 9.52
N PHE A 93 20.14 3.22 10.59
CA PHE A 93 19.55 4.55 10.51
C PHE A 93 20.60 5.67 10.36
N GLU A 94 21.88 5.38 10.54
CA GLU A 94 22.94 6.40 10.55
C GLU A 94 23.03 7.18 9.23
N ALA A 95 22.98 6.49 8.09
CA ALA A 95 22.97 7.15 6.78
C ALA A 95 21.71 8.01 6.57
N TYR A 96 20.55 7.47 6.95
CA TYR A 96 19.28 8.20 6.88
C TYR A 96 19.31 9.50 7.70
N TYR A 97 19.89 9.44 8.91
CA TYR A 97 20.01 10.60 9.78
C TYR A 97 20.82 11.74 9.14
N VAL A 98 21.85 11.43 8.36
CA VAL A 98 22.64 12.45 7.67
C VAL A 98 21.79 13.22 6.66
N ASP A 99 20.96 12.51 5.90
CA ASP A 99 20.16 13.12 4.82
C ASP A 99 18.86 13.77 5.33
N HIS A 100 18.26 13.22 6.40
CA HIS A 100 16.90 13.56 6.82
C HIS A 100 16.76 13.84 8.32
N THR A 101 17.84 13.73 9.10
CA THR A 101 17.83 13.86 10.57
C THR A 101 16.81 12.89 11.19
N ALA A 102 15.66 13.38 11.65
CA ALA A 102 14.55 12.57 12.19
C ALA A 102 13.22 12.86 11.47
N ALA A 103 13.27 13.56 10.33
CA ALA A 103 12.10 13.76 9.49
C ALA A 103 11.70 12.44 8.83
N VAL A 104 10.39 12.23 8.61
CA VAL A 104 9.88 11.03 7.94
C VAL A 104 9.85 11.27 6.42
N TRP A 105 10.91 10.84 5.75
CA TRP A 105 11.11 10.91 4.30
C TRP A 105 10.64 9.63 3.57
N PRO A 106 9.88 9.74 2.46
CA PRO A 106 9.32 8.58 1.74
C PRO A 106 10.39 7.85 0.94
N GLN A 107 10.92 6.78 1.53
CA GLN A 107 11.89 5.88 0.90
C GLN A 107 11.75 4.44 1.40
N ALA A 108 12.29 3.50 0.62
CA ALA A 108 12.49 2.13 1.05
C ALA A 108 13.57 2.03 2.15
N ALA A 109 13.58 0.93 2.90
CA ALA A 109 14.68 0.60 3.83
C ALA A 109 16.05 0.50 3.12
N GLY A 110 16.05 0.18 1.81
CA GLY A 110 17.25 0.18 0.97
C GLY A 110 17.71 1.57 0.50
N GLY A 111 17.04 2.65 0.91
CA GLY A 111 17.42 4.03 0.57
C GLY A 111 16.90 4.55 -0.79
N ILE A 112 16.09 3.75 -1.50
CA ILE A 112 15.48 4.21 -2.77
C ILE A 112 14.29 5.11 -2.46
N PRO A 113 14.25 6.37 -2.95
CA PRO A 113 13.15 7.27 -2.71
C PRO A 113 11.91 6.85 -3.49
N PHE A 114 10.74 7.04 -2.85
CA PHE A 114 9.45 6.76 -3.46
C PHE A 114 9.30 7.53 -4.77
N ASN A 115 8.81 6.84 -5.80
CA ASN A 115 8.48 7.48 -7.07
C ASN A 115 7.34 6.73 -7.79
N ALA A 116 6.74 7.38 -8.79
CA ALA A 116 5.60 6.84 -9.52
C ALA A 116 5.90 5.57 -10.34
N CYS A 117 7.15 5.11 -10.45
CA CYS A 117 7.46 3.82 -11.07
C CYS A 117 7.05 2.62 -10.20
N GLU A 118 6.68 2.84 -8.93
CA GLU A 118 6.36 1.78 -7.96
C GLU A 118 4.92 1.26 -8.06
N PHE A 119 4.05 1.94 -8.81
CA PHE A 119 2.69 1.51 -9.07
C PHE A 119 2.27 1.83 -10.50
N GLN A 120 1.15 1.27 -10.94
CA GLN A 120 0.54 1.54 -12.23
C GLN A 120 -0.96 1.84 -12.09
N SER A 121 -1.51 2.46 -13.13
CA SER A 121 -2.93 2.63 -13.33
C SER A 121 -3.12 2.62 -14.84
N LYS A 122 -3.79 1.59 -15.36
CA LYS A 122 -3.86 1.28 -16.79
C LYS A 122 -5.21 1.61 -17.39
N GLY A 123 -6.26 1.72 -16.56
CA GLY A 123 -7.62 1.97 -17.01
C GLY A 123 -8.30 0.77 -17.64
N ASP A 124 -7.69 -0.41 -17.54
CA ASP A 124 -8.29 -1.71 -17.85
C ASP A 124 -8.68 -2.36 -16.53
N ALA A 125 -9.97 -2.70 -16.38
CA ALA A 125 -10.50 -3.05 -15.07
C ALA A 125 -9.91 -4.36 -14.50
N ILE A 126 -9.64 -5.36 -15.36
CA ILE A 126 -9.03 -6.62 -14.93
C ILE A 126 -7.57 -6.38 -14.57
N THR A 127 -6.84 -5.64 -15.39
CA THR A 127 -5.42 -5.33 -15.17
C THR A 127 -5.21 -4.58 -13.86
N ASP A 128 -5.97 -3.52 -13.63
CA ASP A 128 -5.85 -2.68 -12.44
C ASP A 128 -6.16 -3.50 -11.17
N ILE A 129 -7.28 -4.23 -11.12
CA ILE A 129 -7.62 -5.04 -9.94
C ILE A 129 -6.64 -6.21 -9.73
N THR A 130 -6.07 -6.78 -10.80
CA THR A 130 -5.03 -7.81 -10.67
C THR A 130 -3.72 -7.24 -10.11
N GLU A 131 -3.36 -6.02 -10.53
CA GLU A 131 -2.23 -5.28 -9.93
C GLU A 131 -2.46 -5.08 -8.43
N ASP A 132 -3.66 -4.65 -8.04
CA ASP A 132 -4.01 -4.37 -6.65
C ASP A 132 -3.89 -5.63 -5.79
N MET A 133 -4.45 -6.76 -6.25
CA MET A 133 -4.27 -8.06 -5.57
C MET A 133 -2.79 -8.44 -5.41
N ALA A 134 -1.95 -8.16 -6.41
CA ALA A 134 -0.52 -8.43 -6.31
C ALA A 134 0.19 -7.46 -5.35
N ALA A 135 -0.22 -6.19 -5.31
CA ALA A 135 0.30 -5.19 -4.40
C ALA A 135 0.04 -5.60 -2.94
N GLU A 136 -1.20 -5.94 -2.60
CA GLU A 136 -1.60 -6.40 -1.26
C GLU A 136 -0.78 -7.62 -0.78
N GLN A 137 -0.54 -8.59 -1.67
CA GLN A 137 0.27 -9.76 -1.29
C GLN A 137 1.75 -9.44 -1.05
N LYS A 138 2.30 -8.48 -1.80
CA LYS A 138 3.67 -8.02 -1.58
C LYS A 138 3.77 -7.21 -0.27
N ALA A 139 2.83 -6.29 -0.03
CA ALA A 139 2.73 -5.53 1.21
C ALA A 139 2.62 -6.45 2.44
N ARG A 140 1.66 -7.40 2.42
CA ARG A 140 1.50 -8.43 3.45
C ARG A 140 2.79 -9.23 3.72
N THR A 141 3.56 -9.54 2.68
CA THR A 141 4.84 -10.25 2.82
C THR A 141 5.91 -9.37 3.46
N THR A 142 5.96 -8.09 3.11
CA THR A 142 6.84 -7.09 3.75
C THR A 142 6.48 -6.94 5.23
N TYR A 143 5.19 -6.87 5.56
CA TYR A 143 4.73 -6.86 6.94
C TYR A 143 5.12 -8.11 7.73
N ASP A 144 4.97 -9.30 7.15
CA ASP A 144 5.45 -10.53 7.80
C ASP A 144 6.95 -10.46 8.13
N ASN A 145 7.77 -9.84 7.27
CA ASN A 145 9.20 -9.64 7.53
C ASN A 145 9.42 -8.68 8.71
N LEU A 146 8.72 -7.54 8.72
CA LEU A 146 8.80 -6.57 9.81
C LEU A 146 8.33 -7.16 11.15
N ILE A 147 7.27 -7.96 11.14
CA ILE A 147 6.77 -8.68 12.31
C ILE A 147 7.84 -9.60 12.90
N ARG A 148 8.63 -10.29 12.07
CA ARG A 148 9.75 -11.13 12.55
C ARG A 148 10.86 -10.29 13.18
N LEU A 149 11.12 -9.09 12.65
CA LEU A 149 12.12 -8.15 13.19
C LEU A 149 11.65 -7.47 14.48
N ALA A 150 10.34 -7.22 14.62
CA ALA A 150 9.74 -6.54 15.77
C ALA A 150 9.31 -7.48 16.91
N LYS A 151 9.69 -8.77 16.87
CA LYS A 151 9.19 -9.80 17.80
C LYS A 151 9.38 -9.45 19.29
N ASP A 152 10.43 -8.69 19.61
CA ASP A 152 10.82 -8.33 20.97
C ASP A 152 10.32 -6.91 21.37
N ASP A 153 9.59 -6.22 20.48
CA ASP A 153 9.04 -4.87 20.68
C ASP A 153 7.49 -4.89 20.59
N PRO A 154 6.78 -5.26 21.68
CA PRO A 154 5.31 -5.42 21.65
C PRO A 154 4.53 -4.19 21.19
N ASP A 155 4.99 -2.98 21.56
CA ASP A 155 4.34 -1.72 21.19
C ASP A 155 4.45 -1.41 19.68
N VAL A 156 5.36 -2.08 18.96
CA VAL A 156 5.54 -2.00 17.50
C VAL A 156 4.89 -3.19 16.81
N LEU A 157 5.01 -4.37 17.41
CA LEU A 157 4.46 -5.62 16.89
C LEU A 157 2.93 -5.56 16.74
N ASP A 158 2.24 -4.95 17.68
CA ASP A 158 0.77 -4.86 17.68
C ASP A 158 0.20 -4.09 16.48
N PRO A 159 0.60 -2.83 16.21
CA PRO A 159 0.12 -2.12 15.02
C PRO A 159 0.57 -2.77 13.71
N LEU A 160 1.76 -3.39 13.64
CA LEU A 160 2.19 -4.13 12.44
C LEU A 160 1.28 -5.35 12.16
N LYS A 161 0.79 -6.03 13.19
CA LYS A 161 -0.17 -7.13 13.02
C LYS A 161 -1.53 -6.65 12.53
N PHE A 162 -1.97 -5.48 13.01
CA PHE A 162 -3.20 -4.85 12.52
C PHE A 162 -3.08 -4.58 11.01
N LEU A 163 -2.04 -3.84 10.59
CA LEU A 163 -1.81 -3.49 9.19
C LEU A 163 -1.74 -4.74 8.31
N ARG A 164 -0.91 -5.72 8.70
CA ARG A 164 -0.79 -7.02 8.03
C ARG A 164 -2.13 -7.74 7.81
N GLU A 165 -3.06 -7.63 8.75
CA GLU A 165 -4.39 -8.24 8.62
C GLU A 165 -5.29 -7.44 7.67
N ARG A 166 -5.14 -6.12 7.61
CA ARG A 166 -5.84 -5.28 6.64
C ARG A 166 -5.46 -5.64 5.20
N GLU A 167 -4.18 -5.88 4.93
CA GLU A 167 -3.73 -6.34 3.59
C GLU A 167 -4.46 -7.63 3.13
N ILE A 168 -4.75 -8.53 4.07
CA ILE A 168 -5.49 -9.77 3.75
C ILE A 168 -6.93 -9.45 3.38
N VAL A 169 -7.56 -8.55 4.14
CA VAL A 169 -8.93 -8.12 3.86
C VAL A 169 -8.98 -7.41 2.52
N HIS A 170 -8.06 -6.49 2.23
CA HIS A 170 -7.98 -5.78 0.96
C HIS A 170 -7.75 -6.74 -0.21
N PHE A 171 -6.81 -7.68 -0.09
CA PHE A 171 -6.59 -8.73 -1.09
C PHE A 171 -7.87 -9.51 -1.41
N GLN A 172 -8.62 -9.92 -0.38
CA GLN A 172 -9.89 -10.64 -0.56
C GLN A 172 -10.94 -9.74 -1.24
N ARG A 173 -11.04 -8.47 -0.84
CA ARG A 173 -11.96 -7.50 -1.44
C ARG A 173 -11.66 -7.24 -2.91
N PHE A 174 -10.40 -7.12 -3.29
CA PHE A 174 -10.02 -7.01 -4.70
C PHE A 174 -10.32 -8.31 -5.47
N GLY A 175 -10.16 -9.48 -4.85
CA GLY A 175 -10.61 -10.76 -5.44
C GLY A 175 -12.12 -10.82 -5.68
N GLU A 176 -12.92 -10.30 -4.74
CA GLU A 176 -14.38 -10.15 -4.91
C GLU A 176 -14.69 -9.18 -6.06
N ALA A 177 -14.00 -8.04 -6.14
CA ALA A 177 -14.16 -7.08 -7.22
C ALA A 177 -13.81 -7.67 -8.60
N LEU A 178 -12.72 -8.43 -8.70
CA LEU A 178 -12.34 -9.14 -9.92
C LEU A 178 -13.44 -10.10 -10.37
N SER A 179 -14.03 -10.83 -9.42
CA SER A 179 -15.15 -11.75 -9.70
C SER A 179 -16.38 -10.99 -10.21
N VAL A 180 -16.69 -9.83 -9.64
CA VAL A 180 -17.79 -8.95 -10.11
C VAL A 180 -17.53 -8.46 -11.53
N ILE A 181 -16.31 -8.01 -11.84
CA ILE A 181 -15.91 -7.55 -13.18
C ILE A 181 -16.10 -8.68 -14.19
N GLN A 182 -15.54 -9.85 -13.91
CA GLN A 182 -15.64 -11.02 -14.79
C GLN A 182 -17.09 -11.45 -15.02
N SER A 183 -17.96 -11.40 -13.99
CA SER A 183 -19.38 -11.76 -14.14
C SER A 183 -20.16 -10.87 -15.12
N LYS A 184 -19.65 -9.68 -15.43
CA LYS A 184 -20.26 -8.70 -16.35
C LYS A 184 -19.67 -8.74 -17.76
N LEU A 185 -18.60 -9.51 -17.96
CA LEU A 185 -17.94 -9.68 -19.24
C LEU A 185 -18.39 -11.00 -19.89
N ASP A 186 -18.14 -11.14 -21.20
CA ASP A 186 -18.35 -12.42 -21.88
C ASP A 186 -17.34 -13.45 -21.37
N SER A 187 -17.85 -14.48 -20.68
CA SER A 187 -17.04 -15.53 -20.09
C SER A 187 -16.27 -16.37 -21.12
N ASN A 188 -16.67 -16.35 -22.37
CA ASN A 188 -15.93 -17.01 -23.45
C ASN A 188 -14.72 -16.20 -23.90
N ASN A 189 -14.58 -14.93 -23.47
CA ASN A 189 -13.59 -14.04 -24.06
C ASN A 189 -13.16 -12.81 -23.23
N TYR A 190 -12.74 -13.01 -21.97
CA TYR A 190 -12.28 -11.93 -21.08
C TYR A 190 -11.12 -11.06 -21.62
N TYR A 191 -10.29 -11.59 -22.52
CA TYR A 191 -9.02 -10.97 -22.94
C TYR A 191 -8.93 -10.70 -24.45
N PHE A 192 -10.04 -10.77 -25.19
CA PHE A 192 -10.01 -10.63 -26.65
C PHE A 192 -9.69 -9.21 -27.11
N TYR A 193 -10.20 -8.24 -26.37
CA TYR A 193 -10.07 -6.81 -26.60
C TYR A 193 -10.14 -6.14 -25.23
N ASN A 194 -9.75 -4.86 -25.17
CA ASN A 194 -9.94 -4.09 -23.95
C ASN A 194 -11.42 -3.64 -23.90
N PRO A 195 -12.23 -4.15 -22.96
CA PRO A 195 -13.66 -3.86 -22.95
C PRO A 195 -13.96 -2.42 -22.55
N GLU A 196 -13.02 -1.69 -21.95
CA GLU A 196 -13.16 -0.26 -21.64
C GLU A 196 -13.02 0.64 -22.87
N PHE A 197 -12.22 0.26 -23.87
CA PHE A 197 -11.93 1.05 -25.07
C PHE A 197 -12.54 0.50 -26.37
N ASP A 198 -12.52 -0.81 -26.59
CA ASP A 198 -12.80 -1.44 -27.89
C ASP A 198 -14.27 -1.87 -28.08
N LYS A 199 -15.21 -1.23 -27.35
CA LYS A 199 -16.65 -1.59 -27.28
C LYS A 199 -17.38 -1.68 -28.63
N ASN A 200 -16.80 -1.15 -29.70
CA ASN A 200 -17.35 -1.10 -31.06
C ASN A 200 -16.49 -1.81 -32.12
N CYS A 201 -15.47 -2.58 -31.73
CA CYS A 201 -14.75 -3.44 -32.66
C CYS A 201 -15.74 -4.50 -33.18
N GLY A 202 -16.28 -4.26 -34.38
CA GLY A 202 -17.40 -4.97 -34.97
C GLY A 202 -17.13 -6.42 -35.32
N CYS A 203 -16.89 -7.27 -34.32
CA CYS A 203 -17.00 -8.71 -34.44
C CYS A 203 -18.47 -9.11 -34.41
N ARG A 204 -19.28 -8.53 -35.30
CA ARG A 204 -20.45 -9.24 -35.80
C ARG A 204 -19.89 -10.50 -36.48
N ASN A 205 -20.25 -11.65 -35.94
CA ASN A 205 -20.17 -12.96 -36.57
C ASN A 205 -19.98 -12.90 -38.09
N ASN A 206 -18.72 -12.97 -38.55
CA ASN A 206 -18.46 -13.51 -39.87
C ASN A 206 -18.54 -15.01 -39.72
N GLY A 207 -19.77 -15.52 -39.67
CA GLY A 207 -20.03 -16.93 -39.85
C GLY A 207 -19.43 -17.36 -41.18
N LYS A 208 -18.39 -18.20 -41.09
CA LYS A 208 -18.05 -19.27 -42.03
C LYS A 208 -17.43 -20.40 -41.22
#